data_AF-A0AA96GGS1-F1
#
_entry.id   AF-A0AA96GGS1-F1
#
_cell.length_a   1.000
_cell.length_b   1.000
_cell.length_c   1.000
_cell.angle_alpha   90.00
_cell.angle_beta   90.00
_cell.angle_gamma   90.00
#
_symmetry.space_group_name_H-M   'P 1'
#
loop_
_entity.id
_entity.type
_entity.pdbx_description
1 polymer ?
#
loop_
_entity_poly.entity_id
_entity_poly.type
_entity_poly.pdbx_seq_one_letter_code
_entity_poly.pdbx_strand_id
1 'polypeptide(L)'
;MEYADPTEDAADAAALEFMVGDKMAHFAHGQEMLQVEGGPVNIWFWKNESGKAVDMSAKGFKTLETQPHQDVQAKGVWQNGIWKVVFSRLLKTEDAQDVQVEEGEWRNVAFAFWDGAVVDGLVKEKGGQKAVSTWWYVRAEPSADNSIFGWVILGLALAAAFELVIVRKLRKGQSV
;
A
#
# COMPACT_ATOMS: atom_id res chain seq x y z
N MET A 1 -2.07 7.39 -6.90
CA MET A 1 -2.91 8.54 -6.52
C MET A 1 -3.01 9.50 -7.70
N GLU A 2 -4.14 10.19 -7.81
CA GLU A 2 -4.42 11.13 -8.90
C GLU A 2 -5.09 12.37 -8.30
N TYR A 3 -4.63 13.57 -8.67
CA TYR A 3 -5.22 14.84 -8.22
C TYR A 3 -5.14 15.89 -9.32
N ALA A 4 -6.12 16.80 -9.33
CA ALA A 4 -6.17 17.90 -10.27
C ALA A 4 -5.27 19.04 -9.80
N ASP A 5 -4.39 19.50 -10.69
CA ASP A 5 -3.56 20.68 -10.52
C ASP A 5 -3.39 21.34 -11.90
N PRO A 6 -3.93 22.56 -12.12
CA PRO A 6 -3.87 23.20 -13.42
C PRO A 6 -2.45 23.49 -13.91
N THR A 7 -1.46 23.50 -13.01
CA THR A 7 -0.06 23.77 -13.33
C THR A 7 0.83 22.59 -12.98
N GLU A 8 2.02 22.56 -13.60
CA GLU A 8 3.08 21.61 -13.29
C GLU A 8 4.21 22.39 -12.61
N ASP A 9 4.20 22.45 -11.29
CA ASP A 9 5.14 23.24 -10.51
C ASP A 9 6.19 22.36 -9.84
N ALA A 10 7.42 22.86 -9.74
CA ALA A 10 8.51 22.11 -9.11
C ALA A 10 8.20 21.79 -7.63
N ALA A 11 7.44 22.65 -6.95
CA ALA A 11 7.08 22.46 -5.56
C ALA A 11 5.89 21.51 -5.33
N ASP A 12 5.23 21.03 -6.40
CA ASP A 12 4.13 20.08 -6.28
C ASP A 12 4.58 18.83 -5.56
N ALA A 13 3.71 18.34 -4.68
CA ALA A 13 4.02 17.19 -3.86
C ALA A 13 2.78 16.39 -3.53
N ALA A 14 3.02 15.13 -3.21
CA ALA A 14 1.97 14.24 -2.75
C ALA A 14 2.52 13.25 -1.73
N ALA A 15 1.67 12.78 -0.83
CA ALA A 15 2.08 11.83 0.20
C ALA A 15 1.00 10.81 0.55
N LEU A 16 1.46 9.63 0.92
CA LEU A 16 0.68 8.62 1.63
C LEU A 16 1.12 8.59 3.09
N GLU A 17 0.19 8.40 4.00
CA GLU A 17 0.45 8.20 5.42
C GLU A 17 -0.25 6.91 5.87
N PHE A 18 0.42 6.12 6.70
CA PHE A 18 -0.07 4.84 7.25
C PHE A 18 0.17 4.81 8.76
N MET A 19 -0.68 4.15 9.53
CA MET A 19 -0.39 3.89 10.94
C MET A 19 0.61 2.74 11.01
N VAL A 20 1.46 2.77 12.03
CA VAL A 20 2.43 1.72 12.32
C VAL A 20 2.08 1.08 13.66
N GLY A 21 1.91 -0.24 13.66
CA GLY A 21 1.42 -1.01 14.81
C GLY A 21 -0.06 -0.78 15.11
N ASP A 22 -0.47 -1.15 16.33
CA ASP A 22 -1.90 -1.21 16.70
C ASP A 22 -2.44 0.08 17.32
N LYS A 23 -1.58 1.08 17.54
CA LYS A 23 -2.00 2.34 18.18
C LYS A 23 -2.72 3.22 17.18
N MET A 24 -3.93 3.63 17.52
CA MET A 24 -4.68 4.62 16.74
C MET A 24 -3.93 5.94 16.70
N ALA A 25 -3.74 6.46 15.49
CA ALA A 25 -3.07 7.73 15.24
C ALA A 25 -3.99 8.67 14.44
N HIS A 26 -3.88 9.98 14.64
CA HIS A 26 -4.58 10.93 13.77
C HIS A 26 -3.87 11.02 12.40
N PHE A 27 -4.61 11.22 11.31
CA PHE A 27 -4.08 11.38 9.93
C PHE A 27 -3.24 12.65 9.71
N ALA A 28 -2.93 13.35 10.79
CA ALA A 28 -2.09 14.54 10.78
C ALA A 28 -0.80 14.16 11.52
N HIS A 29 0.03 13.35 10.87
CA HIS A 29 1.35 12.94 11.38
C HIS A 29 1.29 12.14 12.68
N GLY A 30 0.19 11.44 12.95
CA GLY A 30 0.01 10.66 14.18
C GLY A 30 -0.20 11.49 15.44
N GLN A 31 -0.65 12.75 15.31
CA GLN A 31 -0.92 13.66 16.42
C GLN A 31 -1.89 13.09 17.46
N GLU A 32 -1.53 13.23 18.74
CA GLU A 32 -2.43 12.99 19.86
C GLU A 32 -3.55 14.03 19.85
N MET A 33 -4.79 13.55 20.00
CA MET A 33 -6.01 14.35 20.03
C MET A 33 -6.85 13.92 21.24
N LEU A 34 -7.87 14.71 21.61
CA LEU A 34 -8.70 14.46 22.79
C LEU A 34 -9.24 13.01 22.92
N GLN A 35 -9.48 12.33 21.80
CA GLN A 35 -9.99 10.95 21.74
C GLN A 35 -9.06 9.98 21.00
N VAL A 36 -7.84 10.39 20.66
CA VAL A 36 -6.88 9.58 19.90
C VAL A 36 -5.54 9.67 20.60
N GLU A 37 -5.06 8.56 21.17
CA GLU A 37 -3.81 8.50 21.95
C GLU A 37 -2.60 9.02 21.14
N GLY A 38 -2.61 8.83 19.83
CA GLY A 38 -1.47 9.13 18.98
C GLY A 38 -0.53 7.93 18.87
N GLY A 39 0.00 7.73 17.67
CA GLY A 39 0.78 6.55 17.32
C GLY A 39 1.82 6.92 16.25
N PRO A 40 2.86 6.08 16.08
CA PRO A 40 3.80 6.27 14.99
C PRO A 40 3.08 6.09 13.65
N VAL A 41 3.48 6.88 12.67
CA VAL A 41 3.01 6.79 11.29
C VAL A 41 4.20 6.70 10.33
N ASN A 42 4.00 5.94 9.26
CA ASN A 42 4.92 5.84 8.13
C ASN A 42 4.38 6.71 7.00
N ILE A 43 5.19 7.63 6.49
CA ILE A 43 4.81 8.63 5.50
C ILE A 43 5.69 8.47 4.27
N TRP A 44 5.06 8.23 3.13
CA TRP A 44 5.72 8.15 1.83
C TRP A 44 5.50 9.47 1.11
N PHE A 45 6.55 10.27 0.98
CA PHE A 45 6.46 11.62 0.42
C PHE A 45 7.13 11.68 -0.96
N TRP A 46 6.48 12.28 -1.95
CA TRP A 46 7.05 12.54 -3.27
C TRP A 46 6.98 14.03 -3.58
N LYS A 47 8.02 14.56 -4.24
CA LYS A 47 8.08 15.95 -4.70
C LYS A 47 8.52 16.02 -6.16
N ASN A 48 7.87 16.89 -6.94
CA ASN A 48 8.15 17.03 -8.37
C ASN A 48 9.60 17.45 -8.65
N GLU A 49 10.11 18.47 -7.96
CA GLU A 49 11.47 18.99 -8.10
C GLU A 49 12.56 17.90 -8.08
N SER A 50 12.43 16.91 -7.19
CA SER A 50 13.39 15.80 -7.12
C SER A 50 12.98 14.60 -7.98
N GLY A 51 11.68 14.47 -8.28
CA GLY A 51 11.09 13.32 -8.93
C GLY A 51 11.16 12.03 -8.11
N LYS A 52 11.51 12.10 -6.83
CA LYS A 52 11.82 10.94 -5.98
C LYS A 52 10.91 10.87 -4.75
N ALA A 53 10.75 9.65 -4.24
CA ALA A 53 10.16 9.43 -2.93
C ALA A 53 11.17 9.70 -1.81
N VAL A 54 10.64 9.99 -0.63
CA VAL A 54 11.33 10.06 0.66
C VAL A 54 10.50 9.24 1.64
N ASP A 55 11.15 8.28 2.29
CA ASP A 55 10.55 7.54 3.39
C ASP A 55 10.69 8.33 4.69
N MET A 56 9.58 8.50 5.39
CA MET A 56 9.49 9.38 6.55
C MET A 56 8.69 8.72 7.66
N SER A 57 8.97 9.17 8.88
CA SER A 57 8.24 8.78 10.08
C SER A 57 7.79 10.00 10.85
N ALA A 58 6.69 9.87 11.57
CA ALA A 58 6.27 10.87 12.54
C ALA A 58 5.53 10.22 13.71
N LYS A 59 5.50 10.92 14.84
CA LYS A 59 4.63 10.64 15.98
C LYS A 59 4.23 11.98 16.60
N GLY A 60 3.25 12.62 15.98
CA GLY A 60 2.76 13.95 16.30
C GLY A 60 3.46 15.09 15.57
N PHE A 61 2.98 16.31 15.82
CA PHE A 61 3.53 17.49 15.17
C PHE A 61 4.99 17.74 15.60
N LYS A 62 5.78 18.26 14.64
CA LYS A 62 7.20 18.58 14.80
C LYS A 62 8.14 17.39 15.03
N THR A 63 7.66 16.16 14.91
CA THR A 63 8.49 14.95 14.99
C THR A 63 8.72 14.29 13.63
N LEU A 64 8.23 14.91 12.55
CA LEU A 64 8.44 14.43 11.19
C LEU A 64 9.93 14.39 10.87
N GLU A 65 10.41 13.22 10.48
CA GLU A 65 11.81 12.98 10.12
C GLU A 65 11.92 11.99 8.95
N THR A 66 13.01 12.06 8.20
CA THR A 66 13.33 11.06 7.19
C THR A 66 13.84 9.79 7.86
N GLN A 67 13.41 8.63 7.37
CA GLN A 67 13.93 7.36 7.86
C GLN A 67 15.39 7.16 7.40
N PRO A 68 16.24 6.46 8.18
CA PRO A 68 17.59 6.10 7.74
C PRO A 68 17.57 5.08 6.59
N HIS A 69 16.55 4.22 6.58
CA HIS A 69 16.30 3.25 5.52
C HIS A 69 15.30 3.86 4.51
N GLN A 70 15.63 3.75 3.23
CA GLN A 70 14.79 4.26 2.14
C GLN A 70 14.30 3.07 1.32
N ASP A 71 13.08 2.63 1.61
CA ASP A 71 12.46 1.46 0.98
C ASP A 71 11.47 1.83 -0.12
N VAL A 72 11.09 3.11 -0.20
CA VAL A 72 10.01 3.61 -1.06
C VAL A 72 10.58 4.23 -2.33
N GLN A 73 9.97 3.87 -3.45
CA GLN A 73 10.16 4.52 -4.74
C GLN A 73 8.87 5.21 -5.16
N ALA A 74 8.99 6.29 -5.93
CA ALA A 74 7.83 6.92 -6.55
C ALA A 74 8.15 7.49 -7.92
N LYS A 75 7.10 7.62 -8.73
CA LYS A 75 7.11 8.33 -10.00
C LYS A 75 5.85 9.15 -10.13
N GLY A 76 6.01 10.44 -10.42
CA GLY A 76 4.94 11.35 -10.80
C GLY A 76 4.97 11.64 -12.30
N VAL A 77 3.79 11.79 -12.90
CA VAL A 77 3.61 12.30 -14.26
C VAL A 77 2.46 13.29 -14.23
N TRP A 78 2.71 14.50 -14.73
CA TRP A 78 1.67 15.49 -14.96
C TRP A 78 1.20 15.43 -16.41
N GLN A 79 -0.11 15.45 -16.62
CA GLN A 79 -0.69 15.54 -17.95
C GLN A 79 -2.08 16.16 -17.89
N ASN A 80 -2.30 17.21 -18.69
CA ASN A 80 -3.61 17.86 -18.87
C ASN A 80 -4.27 18.31 -17.55
N GLY A 81 -3.50 18.97 -16.68
CA GLY A 81 -4.02 19.50 -15.42
C GLY A 81 -4.24 18.44 -14.34
N ILE A 82 -3.61 17.26 -14.48
CA ILE A 82 -3.74 16.14 -13.55
C ILE A 82 -2.37 15.56 -13.25
N TRP A 83 -2.06 15.44 -11.98
CA TRP A 83 -0.94 14.65 -11.48
C TRP A 83 -1.34 13.21 -11.25
N LYS A 84 -0.50 12.27 -11.72
CA LYS A 84 -0.55 10.85 -11.37
C LYS A 84 0.75 10.46 -10.70
N VAL A 85 0.67 10.10 -9.42
CA VAL A 85 1.83 9.67 -8.63
C VAL A 85 1.63 8.23 -8.17
N VAL A 86 2.61 7.39 -8.46
CA VAL A 86 2.65 5.99 -8.05
C VAL A 86 3.79 5.82 -7.07
N PHE A 87 3.48 5.23 -5.90
CA PHE A 87 4.46 4.79 -4.93
C PHE A 87 4.58 3.26 -4.99
N SER A 88 5.78 2.75 -4.71
CA SER A 88 6.04 1.32 -4.63
C SER A 88 7.05 1.00 -3.55
N ARG A 89 6.76 -0.05 -2.77
CA ARG A 89 7.60 -0.64 -1.73
C ARG A 89 7.19 -2.12 -1.61
N LEU A 90 8.10 -3.00 -1.19
CA LEU A 90 7.75 -4.40 -0.87
C LEU A 90 6.65 -4.45 0.19
N LEU A 91 5.83 -5.51 0.26
CA LEU A 91 4.75 -5.58 1.28
C LEU A 91 5.29 -5.72 2.72
N LYS A 92 6.42 -6.41 2.86
CA LYS A 92 7.16 -6.56 4.12
C LYS A 92 8.55 -5.97 3.99
N THR A 93 9.00 -5.30 5.04
CA THR A 93 10.34 -4.74 5.19
C THR A 93 10.90 -5.14 6.56
N GLU A 94 12.20 -4.97 6.76
CA GLU A 94 12.84 -5.23 8.05
C GLU A 94 12.76 -4.02 9.00
N ASP A 95 12.28 -2.88 8.53
CA ASP A 95 12.16 -1.66 9.31
C ASP A 95 10.89 -1.66 10.18
N ALA A 96 11.07 -1.44 11.47
CA ALA A 96 9.97 -1.34 12.44
C ALA A 96 9.18 -0.02 12.33
N GLN A 97 9.76 0.98 11.66
CA GLN A 97 9.12 2.27 11.38
C GLN A 97 8.18 2.21 10.17
N ASP A 98 8.24 1.12 9.40
CA ASP A 98 7.39 0.91 8.23
C ASP A 98 6.05 0.28 8.55
N VAL A 99 5.04 0.64 7.75
CA VAL A 99 3.78 -0.12 7.73
C VAL A 99 4.02 -1.52 7.16
N GLN A 100 3.80 -2.56 7.95
CA GLN A 100 3.87 -3.94 7.45
C GLN A 100 2.54 -4.31 6.81
N VAL A 101 2.50 -4.53 5.49
CA VAL A 101 1.28 -4.86 4.77
C VAL A 101 1.22 -6.37 4.61
N GLU A 102 0.21 -7.00 5.21
CA GLU A 102 -0.03 -8.43 5.06
C GLU A 102 -1.19 -8.68 4.10
N GLU A 103 -1.04 -9.70 3.26
CA GLU A 103 -2.11 -10.12 2.36
C GLU A 103 -3.35 -10.54 3.16
N GLY A 104 -4.51 -10.09 2.72
CA GLY A 104 -5.77 -10.37 3.38
C GLY A 104 -6.06 -9.48 4.60
N GLU A 105 -5.15 -8.63 5.04
CA GLU A 105 -5.38 -7.71 6.15
C GLU A 105 -5.66 -6.28 5.67
N TRP A 106 -6.48 -5.57 6.45
CA TRP A 106 -6.74 -4.15 6.21
C TRP A 106 -5.63 -3.29 6.81
N ARG A 107 -5.24 -2.26 6.07
CA ARG A 107 -4.35 -1.19 6.50
C ARG A 107 -5.01 0.15 6.27
N ASN A 108 -4.79 1.08 7.18
CA ASN A 108 -5.25 2.44 7.00
C ASN A 108 -4.31 3.20 6.04
N VAL A 109 -4.87 4.14 5.29
CA VAL A 109 -4.09 5.05 4.45
C VAL A 109 -4.75 6.41 4.44
N ALA A 110 -3.96 7.46 4.57
CA ALA A 110 -4.37 8.84 4.35
C ALA A 110 -3.52 9.45 3.23
N PHE A 111 -4.09 10.43 2.57
CA PHE A 111 -3.53 11.12 1.42
C PHE A 111 -3.32 12.59 1.73
N ALA A 112 -2.21 13.16 1.26
CA ALA A 112 -1.96 14.58 1.28
C ALA A 112 -1.41 15.08 -0.06
N PHE A 113 -1.74 16.32 -0.42
CA PHE A 113 -1.35 16.96 -1.67
C PHE A 113 -0.96 18.42 -1.41
N TRP A 114 0.01 18.91 -2.16
CA TRP A 114 0.47 20.29 -2.12
C TRP A 114 0.43 20.87 -3.53
N ASP A 115 -0.35 21.93 -3.71
CA ASP A 115 -0.30 22.82 -4.89
C ASP A 115 0.93 23.75 -4.74
N GLY A 116 1.96 23.44 -5.50
CA GLY A 116 3.27 24.07 -5.46
C GLY A 116 3.34 25.40 -6.20
N ALA A 117 2.22 25.91 -6.74
CA ALA A 117 2.22 27.13 -7.53
C ALA A 117 2.87 28.30 -6.78
N VAL A 118 3.62 29.12 -7.51
CA VAL A 118 4.24 30.33 -6.96
C VAL A 118 3.28 31.50 -7.17
N VAL A 119 2.79 32.08 -6.07
CA VAL A 119 1.93 33.26 -6.05
C VAL A 119 2.65 34.37 -5.29
N ASP A 120 2.79 35.55 -5.91
CA ASP A 120 3.50 36.70 -5.34
C ASP A 120 4.93 36.39 -4.85
N GLY A 121 5.63 35.50 -5.57
CA GLY A 121 7.00 35.10 -5.26
C GLY A 121 7.14 34.08 -4.13
N LEU A 122 6.04 33.52 -3.63
CA LEU A 122 6.02 32.50 -2.59
C LEU A 122 5.31 31.24 -3.07
N VAL A 123 5.83 30.07 -2.69
CA VAL A 123 5.13 28.78 -2.89
C VAL A 123 3.83 28.79 -2.08
N LYS A 124 2.71 28.52 -2.76
CA LYS A 124 1.36 28.54 -2.22
C LYS A 124 1.16 27.52 -1.10
N GLU A 125 1.47 26.25 -1.35
CA GLU A 125 1.37 25.18 -0.35
C GLU A 125 2.74 24.56 -0.06
N LYS A 126 3.17 24.60 1.20
CA LYS A 126 4.41 23.96 1.67
C LYS A 126 4.30 23.52 3.13
N GLY A 127 5.03 22.47 3.48
CA GLY A 127 5.08 21.96 4.85
C GLY A 127 3.69 21.55 5.33
N GLY A 128 3.16 22.24 6.35
CA GLY A 128 1.81 21.97 6.90
C GLY A 128 0.65 22.55 6.09
N GLN A 129 0.90 23.44 5.13
CA GLN A 129 -0.11 23.97 4.22
C GLN A 129 -0.31 22.95 3.10
N LYS A 130 -1.41 22.18 3.17
CA LYS A 130 -1.69 21.07 2.27
C LYS A 130 -3.15 20.66 2.35
N ALA A 131 -3.68 20.05 1.30
CA ALA A 131 -4.90 19.28 1.39
C ALA A 131 -4.61 17.92 2.05
N VAL A 132 -5.50 17.47 2.94
CA VAL A 132 -5.43 16.14 3.57
C VAL A 132 -6.79 15.45 3.49
N SER A 133 -6.75 14.13 3.43
CA SER A 133 -7.93 13.27 3.61
C SER A 133 -7.97 12.70 5.04
N THR A 134 -9.12 12.15 5.41
CA THR A 134 -9.23 11.27 6.57
C THR A 134 -8.63 9.90 6.28
N TRP A 135 -8.62 9.00 7.27
CA TRP A 135 -8.26 7.60 7.05
C TRP A 135 -9.23 6.90 6.09
N TRP A 136 -8.65 6.19 5.13
CA TRP A 136 -9.27 5.17 4.30
C TRP A 136 -8.67 3.81 4.65
N TYR A 137 -9.25 2.73 4.13
CA TYR A 137 -8.73 1.38 4.31
C TYR A 137 -8.39 0.76 2.96
N VAL A 138 -7.21 0.15 2.90
CA VAL A 138 -6.73 -0.64 1.77
C VAL A 138 -6.43 -2.05 2.23
N ARG A 139 -6.56 -3.01 1.32
CA ARG A 139 -6.29 -4.41 1.57
C ARG A 139 -5.52 -4.97 0.38
N ALA A 140 -4.34 -5.52 0.64
CA ALA A 140 -3.67 -6.34 -0.35
C ALA A 140 -4.44 -7.65 -0.47
N GLU A 141 -5.04 -7.92 -1.62
CA GLU A 141 -5.74 -9.19 -1.82
C GLU A 141 -4.74 -10.34 -1.83
N PRO A 142 -5.01 -11.45 -1.12
CA PRO A 142 -4.15 -12.61 -1.17
C PRO A 142 -4.15 -13.20 -2.58
N SER A 143 -3.02 -13.83 -2.95
CA SER A 143 -2.97 -14.63 -4.18
C SER A 143 -4.05 -15.72 -4.17
N ALA A 144 -4.55 -16.08 -5.35
CA ALA A 144 -5.58 -17.11 -5.46
C ALA A 144 -5.10 -18.44 -4.85
N ASP A 145 -5.88 -18.99 -3.90
CA ASP A 145 -5.59 -20.30 -3.34
C ASP A 145 -5.86 -21.39 -4.38
N ASN A 146 -4.77 -21.86 -4.98
CA ASN A 146 -4.79 -22.90 -6.01
C ASN A 146 -4.73 -24.33 -5.43
N SER A 147 -4.83 -24.49 -4.11
CA SER A 147 -4.79 -25.80 -3.44
C SER A 147 -5.89 -26.76 -3.93
N ILE A 148 -7.03 -26.22 -4.37
CA ILE A 148 -8.14 -27.00 -4.93
C ILE A 148 -7.73 -27.86 -6.12
N PHE A 149 -6.79 -27.39 -6.96
CA PHE A 149 -6.31 -28.17 -8.11
C PHE A 149 -5.60 -29.45 -7.67
N GLY A 150 -4.86 -29.41 -6.55
CA GLY A 150 -4.24 -30.59 -5.96
C GLY A 150 -5.27 -31.64 -5.54
N TRP A 151 -6.35 -31.21 -4.89
CA TRP A 151 -7.46 -32.08 -4.50
C TRP A 151 -8.20 -32.66 -5.70
N VAL A 152 -8.41 -31.87 -6.74
CA VAL A 152 -9.02 -32.33 -7.99
C VAL A 152 -8.16 -33.42 -8.65
N ILE A 153 -6.85 -33.20 -8.77
CA ILE A 153 -5.93 -34.21 -9.32
C ILE A 153 -5.95 -35.50 -8.48
N LEU A 154 -5.92 -35.38 -7.15
CA LEU A 154 -5.99 -36.54 -6.25
C LEU A 154 -7.30 -37.31 -6.43
N GLY A 155 -8.44 -36.61 -6.51
CA GLY A 155 -9.75 -37.23 -6.72
C GLY A 155 -9.82 -37.99 -8.05
N LEU A 156 -9.33 -37.39 -9.13
CA LEU A 156 -9.24 -38.04 -10.45
C LEU A 156 -8.35 -39.29 -10.42
N ALA A 157 -7.21 -39.23 -9.73
CA ALA A 157 -6.30 -40.37 -9.58
C ALA A 157 -6.95 -41.53 -8.82
N LEU A 158 -7.68 -41.24 -7.74
CA LEU A 158 -8.42 -42.25 -6.97
C LEU A 158 -9.54 -42.88 -7.80
N ALA A 159 -10.29 -42.09 -8.57
CA ALA A 159 -11.33 -42.61 -9.46
C ALA A 159 -10.75 -43.55 -10.54
N ALA A 160 -9.65 -43.15 -11.19
CA ALA A 160 -8.98 -43.99 -12.18
C ALA A 160 -8.43 -45.29 -11.57
N ALA A 161 -7.85 -45.23 -10.37
CA ALA A 161 -7.37 -46.42 -9.66
C ALA A 161 -8.53 -47.37 -9.32
N PHE A 162 -9.67 -46.82 -8.88
CA PHE A 162 -10.88 -47.59 -8.61
C PHE A 162 -11.42 -48.29 -9.87
N GLU A 163 -11.52 -47.57 -11.00
CA GLU A 163 -11.91 -48.15 -12.29
C GLU A 163 -10.96 -49.28 -12.72
N LEU A 164 -9.65 -49.08 -12.59
CA LEU A 164 -8.65 -50.11 -12.90
C LEU A 164 -8.81 -51.36 -12.03
N VAL A 165 -9.16 -51.22 -10.75
CA VAL A 165 -9.44 -52.36 -9.86
C VAL A 165 -10.70 -53.12 -10.30
N ILE A 166 -11.77 -52.41 -10.66
CA ILE A 166 -13.01 -53.02 -11.16
C ILE A 166 -12.74 -53.80 -12.45
N VAL A 167 -12.08 -53.17 -13.43
CA VAL A 167 -11.76 -53.81 -14.72
C VAL A 167 -10.89 -55.06 -14.52
N ARG A 168 -9.90 -55.01 -13.62
CA ARG A 168 -9.07 -56.17 -13.28
C ARG A 168 -9.87 -57.30 -12.65
N LYS A 169 -10.82 -57.00 -11.77
CA LYS A 169 -11.70 -58.02 -11.16
C LYS A 169 -12.65 -58.64 -12.18
N LEU A 170 -13.27 -57.84 -13.06
CA LEU A 170 -14.18 -58.34 -14.09
C LEU A 170 -13.46 -59.25 -15.10
N ARG A 171 -12.26 -58.87 -15.57
CA ARG A 171 -11.45 -59.71 -16.47
C ARG A 171 -11.08 -61.07 -15.87
N LYS A 172 -10.78 -61.13 -14.56
CA LYS A 172 -10.49 -62.39 -13.86
C LYS A 172 -11.74 -63.24 -13.61
N GLY A 173 -12.93 -62.63 -13.54
CA GLY A 173 -14.19 -63.35 -13.33
C GLY A 173 -14.77 -64.00 -14.60
N GLN A 174 -14.38 -63.53 -15.79
CA GLN A 174 -14.84 -64.04 -17.08
C GLN A 174 -14.00 -65.21 -17.63
N SER A 175 -12.93 -65.62 -16.95
CA SER A 175 -12.06 -66.73 -17.37
C SER A 175 -12.51 -68.08 -16.81
N VAL A 176 -13.78 -68.45 -17.05
CA VAL A 176 -14.35 -69.79 -16.80
C VAL A 176 -14.96 -70.31 -18.09
#